data_AF-X0QG57-F1
#
_entry.id   AF-X0QG57-F1
#
_cell.length_a   1.000
_cell.length_b   1.000
_cell.length_c   1.000
_cell.angle_alpha   90.00
_cell.angle_beta   90.00
_cell.angle_gamma   90.00
#
_symmetry.space_group_name_H-M   'P 1'
#
loop_
_entity.id
_entity.type
_entity.pdbx_description
1 polymer ?
#
loop_
_entity_poly.entity_id
_entity_poly.type
_entity_poly.pdbx_seq_one_letter_code
_entity_poly.pdbx_strand_id
1 'polypeptide(L)'
;MTVNPTELMDELHIDQSPTELTTVTNLINEATEIVNHSVSSTETQYQASSIYDLAIKTLATQLYYDRELSRGMSAGLLMMLDQLQGMVSGSDPDGT
;
A
#
# COMPACT_ATOMS: atom_id res chain seq x y z
N MET A 1 2.91 7.61 6.72
CA MET A 1 2.58 7.24 8.11
C MET A 1 2.30 5.74 8.14
N THR A 2 2.53 5.01 9.23
CA THR A 2 2.30 3.55 9.21
C THR A 2 0.80 3.25 9.30
N VAL A 3 0.24 2.45 8.38
CA VAL A 3 -1.17 2.07 8.37
C VAL A 3 -1.52 1.28 9.64
N ASN A 4 -2.51 1.74 10.41
CA ASN A 4 -2.96 1.07 11.63
C ASN A 4 -3.99 -0.03 11.28
N PRO A 5 -3.76 -1.30 11.68
CA PRO A 5 -4.70 -2.39 11.44
C PRO A 5 -6.11 -2.15 12.00
N THR A 6 -6.24 -1.61 13.22
CA THR A 6 -7.58 -1.42 13.83
C THR A 6 -8.38 -0.34 13.12
N GLU A 7 -7.72 0.72 12.67
CA GLU A 7 -8.37 1.79 11.88
C GLU A 7 -8.85 1.26 10.53
N LEU A 8 -8.03 0.46 9.84
CA LEU A 8 -8.44 -0.16 8.58
C LEU A 8 -9.60 -1.15 8.78
N MET A 9 -9.58 -1.92 9.86
CA MET A 9 -10.69 -2.82 10.20
C MET A 9 -11.99 -2.04 10.45
N ASP A 10 -11.93 -0.92 11.18
CA ASP A 10 -13.08 -0.07 11.44
C ASP A 10 -13.63 0.54 10.14
N GLU A 11 -12.76 1.01 9.25
CA GLU A 11 -13.11 1.53 7.92
C GLU A 11 -13.81 0.48 7.05
N LEU A 12 -13.40 -0.79 7.15
CA LEU A 12 -13.95 -1.91 6.37
C LEU A 12 -15.10 -2.64 7.08
N HIS A 13 -15.47 -2.21 8.29
CA HIS A 13 -16.45 -2.88 9.14
C HIS A 13 -16.13 -4.36 9.41
N ILE A 14 -14.85 -4.66 9.63
CA ILE A 14 -14.35 -5.99 10.00
C ILE A 14 -14.38 -6.12 11.53
N ASP A 15 -14.87 -7.25 12.04
CA ASP A 15 -14.86 -7.54 13.47
C ASP A 15 -13.43 -7.55 14.03
N GLN A 16 -13.19 -6.85 15.15
CA GLN A 16 -11.89 -6.76 15.81
C GLN A 16 -11.50 -8.02 16.62
N SER A 17 -11.82 -9.21 16.10
CA SER A 17 -11.37 -10.46 16.71
C SER A 17 -9.84 -10.60 16.58
N PRO A 18 -9.16 -11.32 17.51
CA PRO A 18 -7.71 -11.52 17.41
C PRO A 18 -7.26 -12.16 16.09
N THR A 19 -8.10 -13.03 15.50
CA THR A 19 -7.83 -13.69 14.21
C THR A 19 -7.89 -12.71 13.05
N GLU A 20 -8.91 -11.85 13.01
CA GLU A 20 -9.04 -10.81 11.99
C GLU A 20 -7.94 -9.77 12.11
N LEU A 21 -7.62 -9.33 13.34
CA LEU A 21 -6.53 -8.39 13.59
C LEU A 21 -5.19 -8.94 13.10
N THR A 22 -4.90 -10.21 13.37
CA THR A 22 -3.69 -10.88 12.87
C THR A 22 -3.68 -10.94 11.35
N THR A 23 -4.82 -11.26 10.74
CA THR A 23 -4.97 -11.33 9.28
C THR A 23 -4.72 -9.97 8.64
N VAL A 24 -5.42 -8.92 9.08
CA VAL A 24 -5.28 -7.56 8.52
C VAL A 24 -3.87 -7.02 8.75
N THR A 25 -3.25 -7.29 9.89
CA THR A 25 -1.85 -6.91 10.14
C THR A 25 -0.90 -7.54 9.13
N ASN A 26 -1.05 -8.84 8.85
CA ASN A 26 -0.22 -9.53 7.87
C ASN A 26 -0.43 -8.97 6.45
N LEU A 27 -1.67 -8.68 6.08
CA LEU A 27 -2.00 -8.11 4.77
C LEU A 27 -1.46 -6.68 4.60
N ILE A 28 -1.45 -5.87 5.66
CA ILE A 28 -0.80 -4.55 5.65
C ILE A 28 0.70 -4.70 5.45
N ASN A 29 1.35 -5.66 6.12
CA ASN A 29 2.78 -5.90 5.95
C ASN A 29 3.11 -6.36 4.52
N GLU A 30 2.34 -7.30 3.98
CA GLU A 30 2.48 -7.77 2.60
C GLU A 30 2.27 -6.62 1.59
N ALA A 31 1.20 -5.84 1.78
CA ALA A 31 0.92 -4.68 0.95
C ALA A 31 2.06 -3.63 1.01
N THR A 32 2.64 -3.42 2.20
CA THR A 32 3.79 -2.52 2.40
C THR A 32 5.01 -2.98 1.61
N GLU A 33 5.34 -4.28 1.66
CA GLU A 33 6.44 -4.85 0.90
C GLU A 33 6.21 -4.72 -0.62
N ILE A 34 5.00 -5.02 -1.09
CA ILE A 34 4.66 -4.92 -2.52
C ILE A 34 4.76 -3.48 -3.00
N VAL A 35 4.21 -2.51 -2.25
CA VAL A 35 4.27 -1.08 -2.61
C VAL A 35 5.73 -0.61 -2.65
N ASN A 36 6.54 -0.96 -1.64
CA ASN A 36 7.96 -0.58 -1.63
C ASN A 36 8.71 -1.15 -2.84
N HIS A 37 8.57 -2.44 -3.12
CA HIS A 37 9.22 -3.06 -4.28
C HIS A 37 8.72 -2.53 -5.63
N SER A 38 7.45 -2.12 -5.70
CA SER A 38 6.86 -1.57 -6.94
C SER A 38 7.32 -0.15 -7.22
N VAL A 39 7.67 0.61 -6.18
CA VAL A 39 8.07 2.02 -6.32
C VAL A 39 9.59 2.15 -6.43
N SER A 40 10.34 1.68 -5.44
CA SER A 40 11.81 1.64 -5.47
C SER A 40 12.35 0.82 -4.31
N SER A 41 13.40 0.03 -4.58
CA SER A 41 14.11 -0.77 -3.59
C SER A 41 15.22 -0.01 -2.86
N THR A 42 15.62 1.17 -3.33
CA THR A 42 16.74 1.95 -2.78
C THR A 42 16.32 3.29 -2.20
N GLU A 43 15.24 3.85 -2.73
CA GLU A 43 14.73 5.18 -2.41
C GLU A 43 13.60 5.06 -1.38
N THR A 44 13.39 6.07 -0.53
CA THR A 44 12.40 6.02 0.57
C THR A 44 11.61 7.31 0.77
N GLN A 45 11.93 8.38 0.03
CA GLN A 45 11.27 9.69 0.06
C GLN A 45 9.77 9.60 -0.21
N TYR A 46 9.33 8.66 -1.05
CA TYR A 46 7.92 8.47 -1.36
C TYR A 46 7.11 7.99 -0.14
N GLN A 47 7.74 7.39 0.87
CA GLN A 47 7.06 6.89 2.07
C GLN A 47 6.52 8.01 2.97
N ALA A 48 7.00 9.24 2.79
CA ALA A 48 6.45 10.42 3.46
C ALA A 48 5.14 10.93 2.82
N SER A 49 4.79 10.46 1.62
CA SER A 49 3.57 10.85 0.91
C SER A 49 2.33 10.21 1.54
N SER A 50 1.23 10.97 1.64
CA SER A 50 -0.08 10.41 2.02
C SER A 50 -0.59 9.36 1.02
N ILE A 51 -0.09 9.39 -0.22
CA ILE A 51 -0.42 8.42 -1.27
C ILE A 51 0.19 7.05 -0.97
N TYR A 52 1.33 7.01 -0.29
CA TYR A 52 1.96 5.75 0.12
C TYR A 52 1.04 4.98 1.07
N ASP A 53 0.52 5.65 2.09
CA ASP A 53 -0.41 5.05 3.05
C ASP A 53 -1.73 4.63 2.36
N LEU A 54 -2.22 5.44 1.40
CA LEU A 54 -3.42 5.12 0.64
C LEU A 54 -3.22 3.91 -0.29
N ALA A 55 -2.04 3.76 -0.90
CA ALA A 55 -1.69 2.61 -1.72
C ALA A 55 -1.65 1.32 -0.88
N ILE A 56 -1.03 1.38 0.31
CA ILE A 56 -0.99 0.26 1.25
C ILE A 56 -2.41 -0.13 1.69
N LYS A 57 -3.23 0.83 2.13
CA LYS A 57 -4.63 0.57 2.52
C LYS A 57 -5.42 -0.07 1.38
N THR A 58 -5.27 0.45 0.17
CA THR A 58 -5.99 -0.06 -1.01
C THR A 58 -5.58 -1.48 -1.34
N LEU A 59 -4.28 -1.76 -1.36
CA LEU A 59 -3.78 -3.12 -1.64
C LEU A 59 -4.16 -4.10 -0.52
N ALA A 60 -4.00 -3.73 0.75
CA ALA A 60 -4.41 -4.57 1.88
C ALA A 60 -5.92 -4.89 1.83
N THR A 61 -6.75 -3.91 1.46
CA THR A 61 -8.19 -4.11 1.24
C THR A 61 -8.47 -5.08 0.09
N GLN A 62 -7.77 -4.92 -1.04
CA GLN A 62 -7.91 -5.85 -2.16
C GLN A 62 -7.51 -7.27 -1.77
N LEU A 63 -6.38 -7.45 -1.10
CA LEU A 63 -5.90 -8.77 -0.65
C LEU A 63 -6.82 -9.39 0.40
N TYR A 64 -7.48 -8.58 1.23
CA TYR A 64 -8.46 -9.10 2.19
C TYR A 64 -9.66 -9.76 1.49
N TYR A 65 -10.20 -9.13 0.45
CA TYR A 65 -11.37 -9.65 -0.28
C TYR A 65 -11.00 -10.62 -1.42
N ASP A 66 -9.82 -10.50 -2.00
CA ASP A 66 -9.32 -11.32 -3.11
C ASP A 66 -7.78 -11.48 -3.00
N ARG A 67 -7.36 -12.52 -2.27
CA ARG A 67 -5.94 -12.82 -2.05
C ARG A 67 -5.16 -13.16 -3.31
N GLU A 68 -5.85 -13.66 -4.35
CA GLU A 68 -5.20 -14.05 -5.60
C GLU A 68 -5.04 -12.86 -6.55
N LEU A 69 -5.64 -11.71 -6.22
CA LEU A 69 -5.81 -10.59 -7.14
C LEU A 69 -6.30 -11.11 -8.51
N SER A 70 -7.36 -11.93 -8.48
CA SER A 70 -7.91 -12.62 -9.66
C SER A 70 -8.28 -11.68 -10.81
N ARG A 71 -8.53 -10.40 -10.49
CA ARG A 71 -8.84 -9.31 -11.44
C ARG A 71 -7.70 -8.31 -11.62
N GLY A 72 -6.53 -8.61 -11.08
CA GLY A 72 -5.37 -7.72 -11.00
C GLY A 72 -5.51 -6.63 -9.94
N MET A 73 -4.51 -5.74 -9.90
CA MET A 73 -4.53 -4.54 -9.08
C MET A 73 -5.58 -3.55 -9.59
N SER A 74 -6.23 -2.83 -8.68
CA SER A 74 -7.21 -1.82 -9.05
C SER A 74 -6.55 -0.68 -9.84
N ALA A 75 -7.29 -0.07 -10.78
CA ALA A 75 -6.79 1.08 -11.54
C ALA A 75 -6.36 2.24 -10.61
N GLY A 76 -7.07 2.45 -9.51
CA GLY A 76 -6.68 3.43 -8.49
C GLY A 76 -5.34 3.09 -7.84
N LEU A 77 -5.10 1.82 -7.48
CA LEU A 77 -3.80 1.38 -6.96
C LEU A 77 -2.68 1.61 -7.98
N LEU A 78 -2.90 1.26 -9.25
CA LEU A 78 -1.92 1.49 -10.31
C LEU A 78 -1.58 2.97 -10.49
N MET A 79 -2.57 3.86 -10.45
CA MET A 79 -2.34 5.32 -10.51
C MET A 79 -1.52 5.83 -9.32
N MET A 80 -1.77 5.31 -8.11
CA MET A 80 -1.01 5.68 -6.93
C MET A 80 0.45 5.21 -7.02
N LEU A 81 0.67 3.97 -7.49
CA LEU A 81 2.01 3.44 -7.71
C LEU A 81 2.78 4.26 -8.76
N ASP A 82 2.14 4.64 -9.86
CA ASP A 82 2.73 5.51 -10.89
C ASP A 82 3.13 6.88 -10.31
N GLN A 83 2.24 7.49 -9.52
CA GLN A 83 2.54 8.77 -8.87
C GLN A 83 3.69 8.66 -7.87
N LEU A 84 3.77 7.58 -7.08
CA LEU A 84 4.86 7.34 -6.14
C LEU A 84 6.20 7.11 -6.88
N GLN A 85 6.18 6.37 -7.99
CA GLN A 85 7.37 6.21 -8.86
C GLN A 85 7.82 7.55 -9.43
N GLY A 86 6.90 8.40 -9.88
CA GLY A 86 7.20 9.75 -10.35
C GLY A 86 7.90 10.63 -9.30
N MET A 87 7.61 10.44 -8.00
CA MET A 87 8.33 11.14 -6.91
C MET A 87 9.78 10.68 -6.78
N VAL A 88 10.07 9.43 -7.13
CA VAL A 88 11.43 8.89 -7.12
C VAL A 88 12.22 9.34 -8.35
N SER A 89 11.62 9.28 -9.55
CA SER A 89 12.28 9.71 -10.78
C SER A 89 12.42 11.24 -10.87
N GLY A 90 11.51 12.00 -10.27
CA GLY A 90 11.58 13.46 -10.22
C GLY A 90 12.65 14.02 -9.27
N SER A 91 13.30 13.17 -8.48
CA SER A 91 14.43 13.55 -7.61
C SER A 91 15.81 13.48 -8.28
N ASP A 92 15.90 13.14 -9.58
CA ASP A 92 17.15 13.27 -10.33
C ASP A 92 17.53 14.77 -10.49
N PRO A 93 18.62 15.26 -9.86
CA PRO A 93 19.06 16.64 -9.99
C PRO A 93 19.78 16.91 -11.33
N ASP A 94 20.21 15.86 -12.03
CA ASP A 94 21.00 15.94 -13.27
C ASP A 94 20.22 15.36 -14.45
N GLY A 95 19.24 16.13 -14.91
CA GLY A 95 18.80 16.09 -16.30
C GLY A 95 19.79 16.83 -17.21
N THR A 96 21.06 16.43 -17.28
CA THR A 96 22.03 16.75 -18.35
C THR A 96 23.17 15.74 -18.40
#